data_AF-D2VTT4-F1
#
_entry.id   AF-D2VTT4-F1
#
_cell.length_a   1.000
_cell.length_b   1.000
_cell.length_c   1.000
_cell.angle_alpha   90.00
_cell.angle_beta   90.00
_cell.angle_gamma   90.00
#
_symmetry.space_group_name_H-M   'P 1'
#
loop_
_entity.id
_entity.type
_entity.pdbx_description
1 polymer ?
#
loop_
_entity_poly.entity_id
_entity_poly.type
_entity_poly.pdbx_seq_one_letter_code
_entity_poly.pdbx_strand_id
1 'polypeptide(L)'
;MSNQVDPKLALRFQDLVAKSIDEQCEFFLKSFIFALGDDWPEVVKLSTTFKKYLADSNREGSQNELDEAQAADFLQKNGKTRTATQRRDEIRDIDLDFNKLIAFIEYLLLHYKHLILSEYYKRHTELSVPAGYLDNQSIGITGVGYALLEELFEMPAGLSEELENAISEFYAQKRARENRLKDLEEKSDLVGVKGLQAKNELAQMQSQDQTEMNKLEMTLNAAKRKALKNPSGEQLLAQKKKQQEDEEKKKLEEGRLKMKDRASLWEKK
;
A
#
# COMPACT_ATOMS: atom_id res chain seq x y z
N MET A 1 -22.12 -1.18 19.41
CA MET A 1 -21.89 0.14 18.79
C MET A 1 -22.28 -0.02 17.33
N SER A 2 -23.12 0.85 16.77
CA SER A 2 -23.55 0.69 15.38
C SER A 2 -22.35 0.89 14.47
N ASN A 3 -21.94 -0.18 13.77
CA ASN A 3 -20.94 -0.14 12.69
C ASN A 3 -21.53 0.62 11.48
N GLN A 4 -21.78 1.92 11.64
CA GLN A 4 -22.05 2.79 10.52
C GLN A 4 -20.73 3.47 10.15
N VAL A 5 -20.22 3.13 8.98
CA VAL A 5 -19.11 3.83 8.34
C VAL A 5 -19.44 5.33 8.33
N ASP A 6 -18.50 6.19 8.73
CA ASP A 6 -18.66 7.64 8.59
C ASP A 6 -19.07 7.92 7.14
N PRO A 7 -20.23 8.57 6.89
CA PRO A 7 -20.69 8.87 5.53
C PRO A 7 -19.63 9.58 4.68
N LYS A 8 -18.73 10.35 5.30
CA LYS A 8 -17.61 10.99 4.59
C LYS A 8 -16.56 9.98 4.12
N LEU A 9 -16.24 8.97 4.93
CA LEU A 9 -15.31 7.91 4.55
C LEU A 9 -15.92 7.05 3.43
N ALA A 10 -17.20 6.73 3.53
CA ALA A 10 -17.91 6.00 2.48
C ALA A 10 -17.87 6.75 1.13
N LEU A 11 -18.12 8.06 1.14
CA LEU A 11 -18.04 8.88 -0.08
C LEU A 11 -16.63 8.94 -0.66
N ARG A 12 -15.60 9.16 0.19
CA ARG A 12 -14.20 9.14 -0.24
C ARG A 12 -13.81 7.78 -0.83
N PHE A 13 -14.38 6.70 -0.30
CA PHE A 13 -14.15 5.36 -0.82
C PHE A 13 -14.77 5.16 -2.19
N GLN A 14 -16.04 5.56 -2.37
CA GLN A 14 -16.70 5.54 -3.68
C GLN A 14 -15.93 6.35 -4.72
N ASP A 15 -15.44 7.54 -4.34
CA ASP A 15 -14.59 8.36 -5.21
C ASP A 15 -13.28 7.66 -5.59
N LEU A 16 -12.70 6.86 -4.68
CA LEU A 16 -11.48 6.09 -4.94
C LEU A 16 -11.75 4.86 -5.83
N VAL A 17 -12.85 4.14 -5.58
CA VAL A 17 -13.31 3.00 -6.39
C VAL A 17 -13.56 3.43 -7.84
N ALA A 18 -14.15 4.60 -8.05
CA ALA A 18 -14.43 5.14 -9.39
C ALA A 18 -13.17 5.55 -10.18
N LYS A 19 -12.01 5.66 -9.54
CA LYS A 19 -10.74 6.01 -10.21
C LYS A 19 -10.18 4.84 -11.02
N SER A 20 -9.24 5.13 -11.90
CA SER A 20 -8.50 4.09 -12.62
C SER A 20 -7.70 3.19 -11.66
N ILE A 21 -7.42 1.95 -12.10
CA ILE A 21 -6.62 0.99 -11.32
C ILE A 21 -5.26 1.58 -10.91
N ASP A 22 -4.64 2.40 -11.75
CA ASP A 22 -3.38 3.07 -11.42
C ASP A 22 -3.53 4.11 -10.32
N GLU A 23 -4.59 4.92 -10.35
CA GLU A 23 -4.86 5.89 -9.29
C GLU A 23 -5.22 5.23 -7.96
N GLN A 24 -5.96 4.11 -8.00
CA GLN A 24 -6.21 3.27 -6.83
C GLN A 24 -4.90 2.73 -6.24
N CYS A 25 -4.01 2.24 -7.11
CA CYS A 25 -2.69 1.72 -6.74
C CYS A 25 -1.77 2.83 -6.18
N GLU A 26 -1.77 4.01 -6.81
CA GLU A 26 -1.04 5.20 -6.36
C GLU A 26 -1.48 5.60 -4.96
N PHE A 27 -2.79 5.69 -4.73
CA PHE A 27 -3.36 6.04 -3.43
C PHE A 27 -2.99 5.01 -2.35
N PHE A 28 -3.10 3.72 -2.66
CA PHE A 28 -2.71 2.66 -1.74
C PHE A 28 -1.22 2.74 -1.36
N LEU A 29 -0.34 3.02 -2.33
CA LEU A 29 1.07 3.22 -2.07
C LEU A 29 1.30 4.44 -1.18
N LYS A 30 0.67 5.60 -1.43
CA LYS A 30 0.78 6.75 -0.53
C LYS A 30 0.41 6.40 0.92
N SER A 31 -0.61 5.58 1.09
CA SER A 31 -1.12 5.15 2.40
C SER A 31 -0.19 4.17 3.12
N PHE A 32 0.42 3.23 2.38
CA PHE A 32 1.14 2.09 2.97
C PHE A 32 2.60 1.94 2.56
N ILE A 33 3.21 2.93 1.89
CA ILE A 33 4.56 2.80 1.31
C ILE A 33 5.61 2.38 2.35
N PHE A 34 5.52 2.86 3.59
CA PHE A 34 6.47 2.47 4.63
C PHE A 34 6.21 1.06 5.15
N ALA A 35 4.95 0.73 5.45
CA ALA A 35 4.54 -0.59 5.93
C ALA A 35 4.87 -1.70 4.92
N LEU A 36 4.79 -1.39 3.62
CA LEU A 36 5.15 -2.30 2.53
C LEU A 36 6.65 -2.61 2.44
N GLY A 37 7.54 -1.83 3.07
CA GLY A 37 8.98 -2.13 2.99
C GLY A 37 9.49 -2.23 1.54
N ASP A 38 10.36 -3.19 1.27
CA ASP A 38 10.90 -3.40 -0.09
C ASP A 38 9.90 -4.12 -1.02
N ASP A 39 8.73 -4.54 -0.51
CA ASP A 39 7.71 -5.29 -1.27
C ASP A 39 6.73 -4.39 -2.03
N TRP A 40 6.87 -3.06 -1.94
CA TRP A 40 6.00 -2.13 -2.67
C TRP A 40 5.92 -2.38 -4.20
N PRO A 41 6.97 -2.87 -4.90
CA PRO A 41 6.86 -3.19 -6.33
C PRO A 41 5.87 -4.32 -6.62
N GLU A 42 5.61 -5.22 -5.65
CA GLU A 42 4.60 -6.27 -5.83
C GLU A 42 3.18 -5.69 -5.94
N VAL A 43 2.90 -4.55 -5.29
CA VAL A 43 1.62 -3.83 -5.49
C VAL A 43 1.47 -3.37 -6.94
N VAL A 44 2.54 -2.82 -7.52
CA VAL A 44 2.56 -2.37 -8.93
C VAL A 44 2.40 -3.54 -9.90
N LYS A 45 3.04 -4.67 -9.61
CA LYS A 45 2.92 -5.89 -10.40
C LYS A 45 1.51 -6.49 -10.29
N LEU A 46 0.90 -6.45 -9.11
CA LEU A 46 -0.49 -6.86 -8.89
C LEU A 46 -1.45 -6.00 -9.71
N SER A 47 -1.24 -4.68 -9.81
CA SER A 47 -2.11 -3.82 -10.63
C SER A 47 -2.03 -4.16 -12.11
N THR A 48 -0.84 -4.44 -12.63
CA THR A 48 -0.65 -4.94 -14.01
C THR A 48 -1.32 -6.31 -14.21
N THR A 49 -1.21 -7.20 -13.22
CA THR A 49 -1.82 -8.54 -13.27
C THR A 49 -3.34 -8.47 -13.23
N PHE A 50 -3.90 -7.56 -12.43
CA PHE A 50 -5.33 -7.31 -12.33
C PHE A 50 -5.90 -6.73 -13.64
N LYS A 51 -5.25 -5.72 -14.22
CA LYS A 51 -5.60 -5.17 -15.55
C LYS A 51 -5.60 -6.26 -16.64
N LYS A 52 -4.56 -7.08 -16.66
CA LYS A 52 -4.48 -8.20 -17.61
C LYS A 52 -5.61 -9.20 -17.42
N TYR A 53 -5.90 -9.55 -16.17
CA TYR A 53 -7.00 -10.47 -15.86
C TYR A 53 -8.36 -9.93 -16.31
N LEU A 54 -8.62 -8.64 -16.12
CA LEU A 54 -9.81 -7.97 -16.64
C LEU A 54 -9.90 -8.08 -18.17
N ALA A 55 -8.82 -7.74 -18.87
CA ALA A 55 -8.76 -7.82 -20.33
C ALA A 55 -8.98 -9.25 -20.86
N ASP A 56 -8.39 -10.25 -20.21
CA ASP A 56 -8.52 -11.67 -20.59
C ASP A 56 -9.93 -12.23 -20.29
N SER A 57 -10.65 -11.64 -19.32
CA SER A 57 -11.93 -12.17 -18.85
C SER A 57 -13.13 -11.91 -19.78
N ASN A 58 -12.96 -11.11 -20.85
CA ASN A 58 -13.84 -11.01 -22.03
C ASN A 58 -15.35 -10.84 -21.76
N ARG A 59 -15.75 -10.28 -20.61
CA ARG A 59 -17.15 -10.00 -20.28
C ARG A 59 -17.42 -8.50 -20.27
N GLU A 60 -18.32 -8.06 -21.14
CA GLU A 60 -18.92 -6.73 -21.09
C GLU A 60 -19.58 -6.53 -19.71
N GLY A 61 -19.10 -5.60 -18.89
CA GLY A 61 -19.75 -5.36 -17.59
C GLY A 61 -19.11 -4.32 -16.69
N SER A 62 -17.82 -4.44 -16.36
CA SER A 62 -17.11 -3.43 -15.57
C SER A 62 -15.70 -3.27 -16.09
N GLN A 63 -15.35 -2.06 -16.53
CA GLN A 63 -14.03 -1.79 -17.11
C GLN A 63 -12.90 -1.88 -16.08
N ASN A 64 -13.21 -1.86 -14.77
CA ASN A 64 -12.21 -1.76 -13.71
C ASN A 64 -12.47 -2.65 -12.47
N GLU A 65 -13.54 -3.45 -12.45
CA GLU A 65 -13.93 -4.24 -11.27
C GLU A 65 -14.26 -5.69 -11.66
N LEU A 66 -14.13 -6.59 -10.69
CA LEU A 66 -14.40 -8.02 -10.85
C LEU A 66 -15.72 -8.40 -10.17
N ASP A 67 -16.53 -9.24 -10.80
CA ASP A 67 -17.62 -9.90 -10.07
C ASP A 67 -17.09 -10.83 -8.95
N GLU A 68 -17.95 -11.27 -8.04
CA GLU A 68 -17.56 -12.13 -6.91
C GLU A 68 -16.79 -13.40 -7.34
N ALA A 69 -17.19 -14.02 -8.46
CA ALA A 69 -16.55 -15.24 -8.94
C ALA A 69 -15.17 -14.95 -9.55
N GLN A 70 -15.05 -13.86 -10.30
CA GLN A 70 -13.80 -13.36 -10.87
C GLN A 70 -12.82 -12.94 -9.77
N ALA A 71 -13.28 -12.19 -8.77
CA ALA A 71 -12.49 -11.81 -7.61
C ALA A 71 -11.99 -13.05 -6.85
N ALA A 72 -12.87 -14.04 -6.69
CA ALA A 72 -12.53 -15.30 -6.05
C ALA A 72 -11.44 -16.10 -6.79
N ASP A 73 -11.51 -16.19 -8.12
CA ASP A 73 -10.49 -16.82 -8.96
C ASP A 73 -9.19 -16.03 -8.95
N PHE A 74 -9.26 -14.71 -9.05
CA PHE A 74 -8.08 -13.85 -9.00
C PHE A 74 -7.34 -13.97 -7.66
N LEU A 75 -8.07 -13.98 -6.54
CA LEU A 75 -7.52 -14.23 -5.19
C LEU A 75 -6.93 -15.63 -5.04
N GLN A 76 -7.48 -16.64 -5.72
CA GLN A 76 -6.92 -17.99 -5.70
C GLN A 76 -5.53 -18.04 -6.37
N LYS A 77 -5.34 -17.27 -7.44
CA LYS A 77 -4.11 -17.23 -8.24
C LYS A 77 -3.04 -16.31 -7.64
N ASN A 78 -3.47 -15.18 -7.05
CA ASN A 78 -2.58 -14.10 -6.65
C ASN A 78 -2.60 -13.80 -5.15
N GLY A 79 -3.39 -14.52 -4.35
CA GLY A 79 -3.54 -14.28 -2.92
C GLY A 79 -3.18 -15.49 -2.06
N LYS A 80 -3.46 -15.36 -0.75
CA LYS A 80 -3.29 -16.46 0.20
C LYS A 80 -4.42 -17.47 0.09
N THR A 81 -4.09 -18.74 0.29
CA THR A 81 -5.05 -19.85 0.25
C THR A 81 -6.13 -19.68 1.32
N ARG A 82 -7.38 -19.88 0.90
CA ARG A 82 -8.60 -19.77 1.72
C ARG A 82 -9.52 -20.93 1.39
N THR A 83 -10.32 -21.35 2.36
CA THR A 83 -11.49 -22.18 2.07
C THR A 83 -12.51 -21.38 1.25
N ALA A 84 -13.41 -22.07 0.55
CA ALA A 84 -14.47 -21.42 -0.21
C ALA A 84 -15.36 -20.52 0.66
N THR A 85 -15.66 -20.96 1.89
CA THR A 85 -16.45 -20.18 2.85
C THR A 85 -15.72 -18.92 3.29
N GLN A 86 -14.46 -19.05 3.74
CA GLN A 86 -13.65 -17.89 4.15
C GLN A 86 -13.55 -16.86 3.03
N ARG A 87 -13.32 -17.32 1.79
CA ARG A 87 -13.22 -16.43 0.64
C ARG A 87 -14.51 -15.64 0.40
N ARG A 88 -15.66 -16.31 0.41
CA ARG A 88 -16.95 -15.64 0.23
C ARG A 88 -17.21 -14.62 1.33
N ASP A 89 -16.99 -15.01 2.58
CA ASP A 89 -17.25 -14.15 3.73
C ASP A 89 -16.32 -12.93 3.74
N GLU A 90 -15.06 -13.10 3.35
CA GLU A 90 -14.09 -12.00 3.24
C GLU A 90 -14.34 -11.10 2.03
N ILE A 91 -14.75 -11.64 0.87
CA ILE A 91 -15.14 -10.82 -0.29
C ILE A 91 -16.35 -9.94 0.06
N ARG A 92 -17.33 -10.48 0.78
CA ARG A 92 -18.46 -9.70 1.27
C ARG A 92 -18.05 -8.64 2.31
N ASP A 93 -17.00 -8.89 3.10
CA ASP A 93 -16.51 -7.94 4.11
C ASP A 93 -15.76 -6.75 3.49
N ILE A 94 -15.22 -6.92 2.29
CA ILE A 94 -14.43 -5.91 1.56
C ILE A 94 -15.17 -5.26 0.38
N ASP A 95 -16.36 -5.74 0.02
CA ASP A 95 -17.36 -5.04 -0.81
C ASP A 95 -17.98 -3.90 0.01
N LEU A 96 -17.21 -2.81 0.16
CA LEU A 96 -17.52 -1.74 1.12
C LEU A 96 -18.53 -0.73 0.57
N ASP A 97 -18.72 -0.68 -0.75
CA ASP A 97 -19.73 0.15 -1.41
C ASP A 97 -21.03 -0.63 -1.74
N PHE A 98 -21.06 -1.94 -1.45
CA PHE A 98 -22.20 -2.85 -1.60
C PHE A 98 -22.67 -3.02 -3.06
N ASN A 99 -21.77 -2.86 -4.02
CA ASN A 99 -22.09 -2.95 -5.45
C ASN A 99 -21.94 -4.40 -6.01
N LYS A 100 -21.43 -5.34 -5.20
CA LYS A 100 -21.15 -6.76 -5.55
C LYS A 100 -20.08 -6.97 -6.62
N LEU A 101 -19.38 -5.91 -6.97
CA LEU A 101 -18.17 -5.89 -7.76
C LEU A 101 -17.01 -5.57 -6.83
N ILE A 102 -15.82 -6.03 -7.20
CA ILE A 102 -14.61 -5.85 -6.41
C ILE A 102 -13.66 -5.00 -7.22
N ALA A 103 -13.48 -3.77 -6.78
CA ALA A 103 -12.48 -2.86 -7.31
C ALA A 103 -11.06 -3.31 -6.93
N PHE A 104 -10.05 -2.77 -7.63
CA PHE A 104 -8.66 -3.12 -7.31
C PHE A 104 -8.28 -2.70 -5.89
N ILE A 105 -8.78 -1.56 -5.40
CA ILE A 105 -8.52 -1.09 -4.04
C ILE A 105 -9.11 -2.05 -2.99
N GLU A 106 -10.31 -2.59 -3.20
CA GLU A 106 -10.94 -3.58 -2.32
C GLU A 106 -10.13 -4.88 -2.31
N TYR A 107 -9.67 -5.32 -3.48
CA TYR A 107 -8.74 -6.43 -3.59
C TYR A 107 -7.46 -6.18 -2.76
N LEU A 108 -6.87 -4.98 -2.84
CA LEU A 108 -5.68 -4.63 -2.05
C LEU A 108 -5.97 -4.65 -0.54
N LEU A 109 -7.12 -4.14 -0.10
CA LEU A 109 -7.54 -4.20 1.30
C LEU A 109 -7.62 -5.65 1.81
N LEU A 110 -8.11 -6.57 0.99
CA LEU A 110 -8.16 -7.99 1.34
C LEU A 110 -6.79 -8.68 1.25
N HIS A 111 -6.01 -8.39 0.21
CA HIS A 111 -4.72 -9.01 -0.04
C HIS A 111 -3.71 -8.63 1.06
N TYR A 112 -3.68 -7.35 1.43
CA TYR A 112 -2.80 -6.79 2.45
C TYR A 112 -3.46 -6.65 3.82
N LYS A 113 -4.62 -7.31 4.05
CA LYS A 113 -5.41 -7.19 5.29
C LYS A 113 -4.59 -7.29 6.56
N HIS A 114 -3.69 -8.27 6.65
CA HIS A 114 -2.82 -8.43 7.81
C HIS A 114 -1.92 -7.23 8.07
N LEU A 115 -1.31 -6.67 7.01
CA LEU A 115 -0.45 -5.49 7.09
C LEU A 115 -1.26 -4.27 7.52
N ILE A 116 -2.44 -4.07 6.92
CA ILE A 116 -3.30 -2.93 7.22
C ILE A 116 -3.81 -2.99 8.67
N LEU A 117 -4.30 -4.16 9.11
CA LEU A 117 -4.72 -4.34 10.50
C LEU A 117 -3.55 -4.17 11.49
N SER A 118 -2.35 -4.60 11.11
CA SER A 118 -1.16 -4.39 11.94
C SER A 118 -0.84 -2.90 12.12
N GLU A 119 -0.95 -2.08 11.07
CA GLU A 119 -0.77 -0.63 11.18
C GLU A 119 -1.92 0.03 11.97
N TYR A 120 -3.16 -0.38 11.70
CA TYR A 120 -4.34 0.11 12.42
C TYR A 120 -4.18 -0.03 13.94
N TYR A 121 -3.85 -1.23 14.42
CA TYR A 121 -3.67 -1.46 15.86
C TYR A 121 -2.38 -0.87 16.44
N LYS A 122 -1.37 -0.57 15.62
CA LYS A 122 -0.18 0.19 16.08
C LYS A 122 -0.53 1.65 16.35
N ARG A 123 -1.43 2.25 15.56
CA ARG A 123 -1.86 3.64 15.73
C ARG A 123 -2.91 3.79 16.83
N HIS A 124 -3.86 2.87 16.89
CA HIS A 124 -4.95 2.87 17.86
C HIS A 124 -4.56 2.11 19.13
N THR A 125 -3.59 2.65 19.87
CA THR A 125 -3.04 2.01 21.10
C THR A 125 -4.05 1.82 22.22
N GLU A 126 -5.17 2.52 22.16
CA GLU A 126 -6.34 2.37 23.04
C GLU A 126 -7.16 1.11 22.75
N LEU A 127 -7.03 0.53 21.56
CA LEU A 127 -7.69 -0.71 21.17
C LEU A 127 -6.80 -1.90 21.45
N SER A 128 -7.38 -2.95 22.04
CA SER A 128 -6.70 -4.24 22.13
C SER A 128 -6.95 -5.05 20.87
N VAL A 129 -5.89 -5.63 20.31
CA VAL A 129 -6.00 -6.59 19.20
C VAL A 129 -6.81 -7.79 19.68
N PRO A 130 -7.95 -8.13 19.06
CA PRO A 130 -8.69 -9.32 19.42
C PRO A 130 -7.84 -10.58 19.18
N ALA A 131 -7.98 -11.56 20.07
CA ALA A 131 -7.22 -12.81 19.98
C ALA A 131 -7.41 -13.47 18.61
N GLY A 132 -6.31 -13.85 17.95
CA GLY A 132 -6.34 -14.51 16.64
C GLY A 132 -6.46 -13.60 15.42
N TYR A 133 -6.70 -12.29 15.57
CA TYR A 133 -6.92 -11.40 14.42
C TYR A 133 -5.69 -11.22 13.54
N LEU A 134 -4.50 -11.14 14.15
CA LEU A 134 -3.24 -11.00 13.43
C LEU A 134 -2.54 -12.36 13.21
N ASP A 135 -3.11 -13.45 13.72
CA ASP A 135 -2.58 -14.78 13.50
C ASP A 135 -2.87 -15.25 12.06
N ASN A 136 -2.08 -16.20 11.55
CA ASN A 136 -2.27 -16.81 10.23
C ASN A 136 -2.53 -15.79 9.09
N GLN A 137 -1.84 -14.65 9.11
CA GLN A 137 -1.98 -13.58 8.12
C GLN A 137 -3.42 -13.04 8.00
N SER A 138 -4.19 -13.06 9.10
CA SER A 138 -5.56 -12.54 9.18
C SER A 138 -6.55 -13.22 8.20
N ILE A 139 -6.26 -14.44 7.78
CA ILE A 139 -7.10 -15.21 6.87
C ILE A 139 -8.39 -15.65 7.58
N GLY A 140 -9.54 -15.41 6.95
CA GLY A 140 -10.86 -15.75 7.48
C GLY A 140 -11.42 -14.77 8.50
N ILE A 141 -10.68 -13.71 8.83
CA ILE A 141 -11.18 -12.63 9.70
C ILE A 141 -12.11 -11.71 8.89
N THR A 142 -13.30 -11.47 9.43
CA THR A 142 -14.35 -10.63 8.85
C THR A 142 -14.90 -9.65 9.88
N GLY A 143 -15.71 -8.69 9.46
CA GLY A 143 -16.20 -7.60 10.31
C GLY A 143 -15.12 -6.53 10.54
N VAL A 144 -14.09 -6.50 9.70
CA VAL A 144 -12.95 -5.58 9.82
C VAL A 144 -12.91 -4.52 8.72
N GLY A 145 -13.87 -4.55 7.79
CA GLY A 145 -13.97 -3.58 6.69
C GLY A 145 -13.84 -2.12 7.12
N TYR A 146 -14.44 -1.74 8.26
CA TYR A 146 -14.31 -0.38 8.81
C TYR A 146 -12.87 -0.03 9.22
N ALA A 147 -12.18 -0.93 9.95
CA ALA A 147 -10.79 -0.70 10.37
C ALA A 147 -9.84 -0.62 9.16
N LEU A 148 -10.09 -1.42 8.13
CA LEU A 148 -9.35 -1.36 6.87
C LEU A 148 -9.56 -0.02 6.15
N LEU A 149 -10.80 0.46 6.12
CA LEU A 149 -11.17 1.70 5.47
C LEU A 149 -10.62 2.93 6.18
N GLU A 150 -10.69 2.94 7.51
CA GLU A 150 -10.15 4.00 8.36
C GLU A 150 -8.63 4.11 8.15
N GLU A 151 -7.90 2.99 8.25
CA GLU A 151 -6.45 3.00 8.05
C GLU A 151 -6.06 3.36 6.60
N LEU A 152 -6.83 2.93 5.60
CA LEU A 152 -6.57 3.29 4.19
C LEU A 152 -6.53 4.81 3.99
N PHE A 153 -7.39 5.57 4.68
CA PHE A 153 -7.45 7.01 4.53
C PHE A 153 -6.55 7.80 5.48
N GLU A 154 -5.82 7.09 6.35
CA GLU A 154 -4.88 7.66 7.30
C GLU A 154 -3.46 7.66 6.71
N MET A 155 -3.00 8.82 6.24
CA MET A 155 -1.66 8.94 5.66
C MET A 155 -0.57 8.60 6.69
N PRO A 156 0.51 7.94 6.28
CA PRO A 156 1.55 7.55 7.21
C PRO A 156 2.39 8.75 7.62
N ALA A 157 2.73 8.80 8.91
CA ALA A 157 3.64 9.80 9.44
C ALA A 157 4.99 9.72 8.71
N GLY A 158 5.49 10.86 8.22
CA GLY A 158 6.75 10.94 7.49
C GLY A 158 6.63 10.81 5.98
N LEU A 159 5.42 10.72 5.41
CA LEU A 159 5.22 10.91 3.96
C LEU A 159 5.61 12.35 3.60
N SER A 160 6.84 12.53 3.11
CA SER A 160 7.32 13.84 2.67
C SER A 160 6.73 14.20 1.31
N GLU A 161 6.61 15.50 1.03
CA GLU A 161 6.19 16.00 -0.29
C GLU A 161 7.08 15.44 -1.42
N GLU A 162 8.38 15.28 -1.17
CA GLU A 162 9.32 14.66 -2.11
C GLU A 162 8.96 13.19 -2.42
N LEU A 163 8.58 12.41 -1.41
CA LEU A 163 8.18 11.01 -1.60
C LEU A 163 6.81 10.93 -2.30
N GLU A 164 5.87 11.78 -1.91
CA GLU A 164 4.56 11.84 -2.55
C GLU A 164 4.67 12.22 -4.03
N ASN A 165 5.52 13.20 -4.36
CA ASN A 165 5.80 13.60 -5.73
C ASN A 165 6.51 12.48 -6.51
N ALA A 166 7.46 11.77 -5.89
CA ALA A 166 8.12 10.63 -6.53
C ALA A 166 7.14 9.50 -6.88
N ILE A 167 6.18 9.21 -5.98
CA ILE A 167 5.09 8.24 -6.25
C ILE A 167 4.21 8.75 -7.40
N SER A 168 3.80 10.02 -7.35
CA SER A 168 2.90 10.61 -8.36
C SER A 168 3.55 10.65 -9.76
N GLU A 169 4.83 11.01 -9.84
CA GLU A 169 5.60 11.02 -11.10
C GLU A 169 5.76 9.60 -11.67
N PHE A 170 6.05 8.61 -10.82
CA PHE A 170 6.12 7.21 -11.25
C PHE A 170 4.81 6.76 -11.94
N TYR A 171 3.65 7.10 -11.36
CA TYR A 171 2.35 6.78 -11.96
C TYR A 171 1.97 7.67 -13.15
N ALA A 172 2.42 8.93 -13.18
CA ALA A 172 2.24 9.78 -14.36
C ALA A 172 2.95 9.18 -15.58
N GLN A 173 4.19 8.71 -15.40
CA GLN A 173 4.96 8.04 -16.46
C GLN A 173 4.35 6.69 -16.87
N LYS A 174 3.90 5.89 -15.89
CA LYS A 174 3.19 4.62 -16.17
C LYS A 174 1.94 4.86 -17.02
N ARG A 175 1.07 5.81 -16.62
CA ARG A 175 -0.14 6.17 -17.36
C ARG A 175 0.16 6.74 -18.74
N ALA A 176 1.17 7.60 -18.87
CA ALA A 176 1.57 8.15 -20.16
C ALA A 176 2.02 7.04 -21.13
N ARG A 177 2.79 6.06 -20.64
CA ARG A 177 3.19 4.89 -21.42
C ARG A 177 2.00 4.03 -21.82
N GLU A 178 1.09 3.74 -20.90
CA GLU A 178 -0.10 2.92 -21.17
C GLU A 178 -1.05 3.60 -22.17
N ASN A 179 -1.33 4.89 -22.01
CA ASN A 179 -2.16 5.64 -22.95
C ASN A 179 -1.56 5.66 -24.36
N ARG A 180 -0.23 5.78 -24.47
CA ARG A 180 0.46 5.70 -25.76
C ARG A 180 0.36 4.31 -26.38
N LEU A 181 0.49 3.25 -25.58
CA LEU A 181 0.31 1.88 -26.07
C LEU A 181 -1.12 1.65 -26.58
N LYS A 182 -2.13 2.12 -25.85
CA LYS A 182 -3.54 2.01 -26.25
C LYS A 182 -3.83 2.77 -27.54
N ASP A 183 -3.36 4.02 -27.65
CA ASP A 183 -3.51 4.83 -28.87
C ASP A 183 -2.81 4.18 -30.08
N LEU A 184 -1.63 3.58 -29.88
CA LEU A 184 -0.93 2.84 -30.93
C LEU A 184 -1.66 1.55 -31.31
N GLU A 185 -2.26 0.84 -30.35
CA GLU A 185 -3.04 -0.37 -30.60
C GLU A 185 -4.27 -0.05 -31.45
N GLU A 186 -5.05 0.98 -31.06
CA GLU A 186 -6.19 1.47 -31.83
C GLU A 186 -5.79 1.92 -33.26
N LYS A 187 -4.65 2.60 -33.41
CA LYS A 187 -4.12 3.01 -34.72
C LYS A 187 -3.58 1.84 -35.54
N SER A 188 -3.18 0.76 -34.90
CA SER A 188 -2.63 -0.43 -35.57
C SER A 188 -3.68 -1.18 -36.39
N ASP A 189 -4.95 -1.01 -36.05
CA ASP A 189 -6.09 -1.59 -36.78
C ASP A 189 -6.41 -0.84 -38.08
N LEU A 190 -5.84 0.35 -38.29
CA LEU A 190 -6.01 1.11 -39.53
C LEU A 190 -5.34 0.41 -40.71
N VAL A 191 -5.95 0.49 -41.90
CA VAL A 191 -5.38 -0.06 -43.12
C VAL A 191 -4.33 0.90 -43.72
N GLY A 192 -3.28 0.34 -44.31
CA GLY A 192 -2.26 1.08 -45.07
C GLY A 192 -1.04 1.50 -44.24
N VAL A 193 -0.29 2.48 -44.75
CA VAL A 193 1.02 2.89 -44.20
C VAL A 193 0.91 3.37 -42.75
N LYS A 194 -0.18 4.05 -42.39
CA LYS A 194 -0.41 4.56 -41.02
C LYS A 194 -0.58 3.43 -40.00
N GLY A 195 -1.32 2.38 -40.32
CA GLY A 195 -1.45 1.21 -39.44
C GLY A 195 -0.16 0.42 -39.33
N LEU A 196 0.60 0.29 -40.43
CA LEU A 196 1.91 -0.36 -40.40
C LEU A 196 2.93 0.42 -39.53
N GLN A 197 2.91 1.76 -39.61
CA GLN A 197 3.72 2.61 -38.73
C GLN A 197 3.35 2.40 -37.25
N ALA A 198 2.06 2.39 -36.92
CA ALA A 198 1.59 2.14 -35.56
C ALA A 198 1.98 0.75 -35.04
N LYS A 199 1.87 -0.32 -35.86
CA LYS A 199 2.34 -1.67 -35.51
C LYS A 199 3.84 -1.70 -35.21
N ASN A 200 4.64 -1.01 -36.01
CA ASN A 200 6.08 -0.94 -35.82
C ASN A 200 6.43 -0.17 -34.53
N GLU A 201 5.80 0.97 -34.29
CA GLU A 201 6.02 1.77 -33.07
C GLU A 201 5.55 1.03 -31.82
N LEU A 202 4.41 0.32 -31.88
CA LEU A 202 3.92 -0.52 -30.80
C LEU A 202 4.92 -1.64 -30.47
N ALA A 203 5.42 -2.35 -31.50
CA ALA A 203 6.44 -3.38 -31.30
C ALA A 203 7.74 -2.79 -30.71
N GLN A 204 8.14 -1.60 -31.16
CA GLN A 204 9.31 -0.89 -30.62
C GLN A 204 9.10 -0.54 -29.15
N MET A 205 7.94 0.04 -28.77
CA MET A 205 7.62 0.37 -27.38
C MET A 205 7.56 -0.86 -26.48
N GLN A 206 7.00 -1.97 -26.95
CA GLN A 206 6.97 -3.23 -26.22
C GLN A 206 8.38 -3.82 -26.03
N SER A 207 9.26 -3.65 -27.02
CA SER A 207 10.67 -4.07 -26.96
C SER A 207 11.60 -3.07 -26.27
N GLN A 208 11.09 -1.89 -25.92
CA GLN A 208 11.91 -0.80 -25.40
C GLN A 208 12.48 -1.15 -24.02
N ASP A 209 13.72 -0.73 -23.80
CA ASP A 209 14.42 -0.85 -22.52
C ASP A 209 13.62 -0.19 -21.38
N GLN A 210 13.51 -0.89 -20.26
CA GLN A 210 12.84 -0.45 -19.03
C GLN A 210 13.73 0.45 -18.16
N THR A 211 14.93 0.80 -18.61
CA THR A 211 15.88 1.67 -17.88
C THR A 211 15.25 2.92 -17.27
N GLU A 212 14.38 3.64 -17.99
CA GLU A 212 13.72 4.84 -17.44
C GLU A 212 12.75 4.51 -16.30
N MET A 213 11.99 3.43 -16.41
CA MET A 213 11.14 2.94 -15.31
C MET A 213 11.99 2.54 -14.10
N ASN A 214 13.09 1.80 -14.34
CA ASN A 214 14.01 1.40 -13.29
C ASN A 214 14.62 2.62 -12.57
N LYS A 215 14.93 3.70 -13.30
CA LYS A 215 15.41 4.97 -12.70
C LYS A 215 14.34 5.60 -11.81
N LEU A 216 13.08 5.60 -12.22
CA LEU A 216 11.97 6.11 -11.41
C LEU A 216 11.79 5.26 -10.13
N GLU A 217 11.87 3.94 -10.24
CA GLU A 217 11.82 3.04 -9.07
C GLU A 217 13.00 3.29 -8.12
N MET A 218 14.20 3.50 -8.64
CA MET A 218 15.38 3.88 -7.84
C MET A 218 15.19 5.23 -7.15
N THR A 219 14.58 6.20 -7.84
CA THR A 219 14.29 7.54 -7.31
C THR A 219 13.26 7.47 -6.19
N LEU A 220 12.19 6.70 -6.38
CA LEU A 220 11.19 6.43 -5.36
C LEU A 220 11.80 5.74 -4.13
N ASN A 221 12.63 4.72 -4.34
CA ASN A 221 13.37 4.05 -3.26
C ASN A 221 14.31 5.00 -2.51
N ALA A 222 14.99 5.91 -3.21
CA ALA A 222 15.84 6.92 -2.59
C ALA A 222 15.03 7.93 -1.76
N ALA A 223 13.91 8.43 -2.31
CA ALA A 223 12.99 9.32 -1.60
C ALA A 223 12.41 8.65 -0.36
N LYS A 224 12.02 7.36 -0.46
CA LYS A 224 11.54 6.56 0.66
C LYS A 224 12.60 6.43 1.76
N ARG A 225 13.84 6.09 1.40
CA ARG A 225 14.96 5.99 2.36
C ARG A 225 15.25 7.32 3.04
N LYS A 226 15.12 8.44 2.31
CA LYS A 226 15.29 9.78 2.85
C LYS A 226 14.18 10.14 3.83
N ALA A 227 12.93 9.84 3.48
CA ALA A 227 11.77 10.04 4.34
C ALA A 227 11.87 9.20 5.65
N LEU A 228 12.31 7.95 5.56
CA LEU A 228 12.55 7.10 6.75
C LEU A 228 13.66 7.63 7.66
N LYS A 229 14.69 8.28 7.10
CA LYS A 229 15.79 8.88 7.87
C LYS A 229 15.44 10.22 8.50
N ASN A 230 14.44 10.92 7.94
CA ASN A 230 13.89 12.16 8.45
C ASN A 230 12.48 11.90 8.99
N PRO A 231 12.35 11.16 10.11
CA PRO A 231 11.03 10.91 10.69
C PRO A 231 10.35 12.25 10.97
N SER A 232 9.01 12.27 10.91
CA SER A 232 8.22 13.49 11.10
C SER A 232 8.68 14.26 12.35
N GLY A 233 8.53 15.60 12.36
CA GLY A 233 9.03 16.45 13.47
C GLY A 233 8.65 15.95 14.87
N GLU A 234 7.51 15.27 14.98
CA GLU A 234 6.99 14.64 16.20
C GLU A 234 7.79 13.39 16.64
N GLN A 235 8.19 12.54 15.70
CA GLN A 235 9.07 11.39 15.93
C GLN A 235 10.51 11.80 16.20
N LEU A 236 11.00 12.89 15.59
CA LEU A 236 12.29 13.52 15.96
C LEU A 236 12.27 14.07 17.39
N LEU A 237 11.17 14.68 17.81
CA LEU A 237 10.96 15.13 19.19
C LEU A 237 10.91 13.95 20.17
N ALA A 238 10.23 12.86 19.81
CA ALA A 238 10.17 11.65 20.62
C ALA A 238 11.53 10.93 20.71
N GLN A 239 12.27 10.81 19.60
CA GLN A 239 13.62 10.25 19.60
C GLN A 239 14.61 11.11 20.38
N LYS A 240 14.56 12.44 20.24
CA LYS A 240 15.39 13.35 21.05
C LYS A 240 15.08 13.23 22.53
N LYS A 241 13.80 13.18 22.92
CA LYS A 241 13.40 12.96 24.32
C LYS A 241 13.93 11.63 24.85
N LYS A 242 13.78 10.55 24.09
CA LYS A 242 14.26 9.21 24.47
C LYS A 242 15.80 9.16 24.59
N GLN A 243 16.52 9.78 23.66
CA GLN A 243 17.98 9.91 23.73
C GLN A 243 18.44 10.74 24.93
N GLN A 244 17.74 11.83 25.25
CA GLN A 244 18.03 12.65 26.43
C GLN A 244 17.79 11.87 27.73
N GLU A 245 16.69 11.13 27.84
CA GLU A 245 16.40 10.27 29.00
C GLU A 245 17.44 9.16 29.17
N ASP A 246 17.90 8.54 28.08
CA ASP A 246 18.93 7.50 28.11
C ASP A 246 20.32 8.05 28.46
N GLU A 247 20.67 9.26 27.98
CA GLU A 247 21.90 9.96 28.39
C GLU A 247 21.87 10.38 29.86
N GLU A 248 20.72 10.85 30.35
CA GLU A 248 20.57 11.25 31.75
C GLU A 248 20.66 10.04 32.69
N LYS A 249 20.04 8.90 32.33
CA LYS A 249 20.21 7.63 33.05
C LYS A 249 21.66 7.17 33.08
N LYS A 250 22.38 7.22 31.95
CA LYS A 250 23.81 6.88 31.90
C LYS A 250 24.65 7.80 32.79
N LYS A 251 24.42 9.11 32.77
CA LYS A 251 25.11 10.06 33.66
C LYS A 251 24.83 9.77 35.14
N LEU A 252 23.60 9.36 35.47
CA LEU A 252 23.22 9.03 36.83
C LEU A 252 23.88 7.73 37.32
N GLU A 253 23.98 6.72 36.46
CA GLU A 253 24.71 5.48 36.73
C GLU A 253 26.21 5.71 36.89
N GLU A 254 26.82 6.48 35.99
CA GLU A 254 28.24 6.87 36.09
C GLU A 254 28.52 7.69 37.35
N GLY A 255 27.61 8.59 37.73
CA GLY A 255 27.68 9.34 38.99
C GLY A 255 27.61 8.43 40.21
N ARG A 256 26.71 7.43 40.19
CA ARG A 256 26.60 6.42 41.26
C ARG A 256 27.84 5.55 41.37
N LEU A 257 28.43 5.14 40.25
CA LEU A 257 29.70 4.41 40.20
C LEU A 257 30.84 5.22 40.81
N LYS A 258 31.01 6.48 40.40
CA LYS A 258 32.04 7.38 40.95
C LYS A 258 31.87 7.63 42.44
N MET A 259 30.63 7.72 42.94
CA MET A 259 30.35 7.89 44.36
C MET A 259 30.66 6.63 45.16
N LYS A 260 30.35 5.43 44.62
CA LYS A 260 30.74 4.15 45.23
C LYS A 260 32.26 4.00 45.28
N ASP A 261 32.97 4.36 44.21
CA ASP A 261 34.44 4.30 44.17
C ASP A 261 35.05 5.26 45.20
N ARG A 262 34.54 6.49 45.31
CA ARG A 262 35.00 7.46 46.34
C ARG A 262 34.69 7.02 47.76
N ALA A 263 33.54 6.40 48.01
CA ALA A 263 33.20 5.85 49.33
C ALA A 263 34.15 4.70 49.72
N SER A 264 34.45 3.81 48.78
CA SER A 264 35.38 2.69 49.01
C SER A 264 36.83 3.12 49.30
N LEU A 265 37.23 4.32 48.82
CA LEU A 265 38.53 4.94 49.12
C LEU A 265 38.58 5.59 50.51
N TRP A 266 37.43 5.95 51.08
CA TRP A 266 37.33 6.51 52.44
C TRP A 266 37.21 5.45 53.53
N GLU A 267 36.63 4.27 53.24
CA GLU A 267 36.58 3.14 54.18
C GLU A 267 37.91 2.40 54.33
N LYS A 268 38.90 2.66 53.46
CA LYS A 268 40.24 2.05 53.49
C LYS A 268 41.31 2.88 54.24
N LYS A 269 40.90 3.92 54.97
CA LYS A 269 41.77 4.69 55.88
C LYS A 269 41.34 4.45 57.32
#